data_AF-A0AA88HCB7-F1
#
_entry.id   AF-A0AA88HCB7-F1
#
_cell.length_a   1.000
_cell.length_b   1.000
_cell.length_c   1.000
_cell.angle_alpha   90.00
_cell.angle_beta   90.00
_cell.angle_gamma   90.00
#
_symmetry.space_group_name_H-M   'P 1'
#
loop_
_entity.id
_entity.type
_entity.pdbx_description
1 polymer ?
#
loop_
_entity_poly.entity_id
_entity_poly.type
_entity_poly.pdbx_seq_one_letter_code
_entity_poly.pdbx_strand_id
1 'polypeptide(L)'
;MIDTVKNMLVKHADGPDAVIRIVDQTLDLVLKIDTEAEANVLPVSDYNSMVPKPRLQPTKDILTSYSGERLQILGFVELRICYKEGEKQVHQFHVVNSDCKPILSRKTSQNMKLIKFILNVQSEPAPTMKPETARILEEYGDVFEGVGKLPGKCKIHLNEGAVPSVQPPKRVPFALQEKLKKELDRLEVMGIIEDNYTN
;
A
#
# COMPACT_ATOMS: atom_id res chain seq x y z
N MET A 1 22.38 9.29 -17.08
CA MET A 1 21.15 8.45 -17.19
C MET A 1 21.01 7.42 -16.06
N ILE A 2 22.02 7.27 -15.18
CA ILE A 2 22.00 6.34 -14.03
C ILE A 2 21.36 7.00 -12.78
N ASP A 3 21.35 8.35 -12.71
CA ASP A 3 20.75 9.08 -11.58
C ASP A 3 19.21 9.13 -11.61
N THR A 4 18.60 8.94 -12.78
CA THR A 4 17.13 8.93 -12.92
C THR A 4 16.51 7.63 -12.41
N VAL A 5 17.27 6.52 -12.43
CA VAL A 5 16.76 5.19 -12.03
C VAL A 5 16.88 4.98 -10.51
N LYS A 6 17.87 5.59 -9.84
CA LYS A 6 17.93 5.58 -8.37
C LYS A 6 16.75 6.31 -7.71
N ASN A 7 16.19 7.34 -8.35
CA ASN A 7 15.00 8.04 -7.87
C ASN A 7 13.67 7.31 -8.15
N MET A 8 13.67 6.17 -8.86
CA MET A 8 12.45 5.38 -9.09
C MET A 8 12.20 4.29 -8.03
N LEU A 9 13.16 3.99 -7.15
CA LEU A 9 13.04 2.91 -6.16
C LEU A 9 12.81 3.39 -4.71
N VAL A 10 12.70 4.70 -4.49
CA VAL A 10 12.20 5.27 -3.21
C VAL A 10 11.04 6.21 -3.51
N LYS A 11 10.03 5.73 -4.25
CA LYS A 11 8.70 6.31 -4.11
C LYS A 11 8.12 5.69 -2.85
N HIS A 12 8.27 6.39 -1.72
CA HIS A 12 7.40 6.18 -0.58
C HIS A 12 5.98 6.00 -1.12
N ALA A 13 5.30 4.89 -0.80
CA ALA A 13 3.94 4.64 -1.25
C ALA A 13 3.11 5.91 -1.08
N ASP A 14 2.60 6.53 -2.14
CA ASP A 14 1.78 7.75 -2.07
C ASP A 14 0.44 7.38 -1.43
N GLY A 15 0.44 7.21 -0.10
CA GLY A 15 -0.76 7.15 0.71
C GLY A 15 -1.45 8.51 0.68
N PRO A 16 -2.76 8.58 0.91
CA PRO A 16 -3.46 9.85 0.94
C PRO A 16 -2.87 10.76 2.01
N ASP A 17 -2.43 11.95 1.59
CA ASP A 17 -2.13 13.03 2.52
C ASP A 17 -3.46 13.47 3.17
N ALA A 18 -3.48 13.56 4.50
CA ALA A 18 -4.60 14.08 5.26
C ALA A 18 -4.18 15.36 5.97
N VAL A 19 -5.02 16.39 5.86
CA VAL A 19 -4.88 17.62 6.62
C VAL A 19 -5.52 17.40 7.98
N ILE A 20 -4.70 17.43 9.03
CA ILE A 20 -5.10 17.21 10.41
C ILE A 20 -4.89 18.49 11.21
N ARG A 21 -5.96 18.94 11.84
CA ARG A 21 -5.91 20.10 12.73
C ARG A 21 -5.37 19.68 14.09
N ILE A 22 -4.39 20.40 14.61
CA ILE A 22 -4.01 20.31 16.01
C ILE A 22 -4.83 21.36 16.78
N VAL A 23 -5.69 20.90 17.69
CA VAL A 23 -6.71 21.74 18.35
C VAL A 23 -6.10 22.90 19.12
N ASP A 24 -4.96 22.68 19.74
CA ASP A 24 -4.29 23.65 20.62
C ASP A 24 -3.19 24.43 19.87
N GLN A 25 -3.24 24.46 18.53
CA GLN A 25 -2.27 25.14 17.66
C GLN A 25 -3.00 25.92 16.55
N THR A 26 -2.33 26.92 15.98
CA THR A 26 -2.80 27.60 14.76
C THR A 26 -2.39 26.89 13.48
N LEU A 27 -1.61 25.81 13.61
CA LEU A 27 -1.03 25.05 12.51
C LEU A 27 -1.88 23.80 12.22
N ASP A 28 -2.24 23.62 10.96
CA ASP A 28 -2.72 22.34 10.43
C ASP A 28 -1.54 21.55 9.86
N LEU A 29 -1.45 20.27 10.19
CA LEU A 29 -0.41 19.38 9.66
C LEU A 29 -0.93 18.67 8.42
N VAL A 30 -0.16 18.73 7.34
CA VAL A 30 -0.31 17.82 6.20
C VAL A 30 0.49 16.56 6.52
N LEU A 31 -0.21 15.48 6.83
CA LEU A 31 0.41 14.24 7.24
C LEU A 31 0.07 13.09 6.32
N LYS A 32 0.96 12.10 6.29
CA LYS A 32 0.77 10.89 5.50
C LYS A 32 0.11 9.81 6.36
N ILE A 33 -0.98 9.24 5.87
CA ILE A 33 -1.56 8.03 6.47
C ILE A 33 -0.70 6.84 6.06
N ASP A 34 -0.02 6.23 7.03
CA ASP A 34 0.83 5.07 6.81
C ASP A 34 0.28 3.87 7.56
N THR A 35 -0.40 2.99 6.81
CA THR A 35 -0.99 1.78 7.36
C THR A 35 0.04 0.72 7.71
N GLU A 36 1.33 0.91 7.40
CA GLU A 36 2.42 0.02 7.78
C GLU A 36 3.23 0.55 8.97
N ALA A 37 3.01 1.80 9.37
CA ALA A 37 3.63 2.37 10.57
C ALA A 37 2.89 1.99 11.86
N GLU A 38 3.66 1.67 12.91
CA GLU A 38 3.15 1.38 14.26
C GLU A 38 3.06 2.62 15.15
N ALA A 39 3.91 3.62 14.91
CA ALA A 39 4.01 4.85 15.69
C ALA A 39 3.79 6.09 14.82
N ASN A 40 3.25 7.16 15.43
CA ASN A 40 3.14 8.45 14.75
C ASN A 40 4.49 9.17 14.82
N VAL A 41 4.88 9.81 13.73
CA VAL A 41 6.16 10.50 13.62
C VAL A 41 5.91 11.96 13.29
N LEU A 42 6.62 12.85 13.99
CA LEU A 42 6.61 14.28 13.76
C LEU A 42 8.04 14.76 13.50
N PRO A 43 8.34 15.35 12.33
CA PRO A 43 9.61 15.99 12.05
C PRO A 43 9.87 17.13 13.04
N VAL A 44 11.15 17.32 13.40
CA VAL A 44 11.55 18.41 14.29
C VAL A 44 11.22 19.80 13.72
N SER A 45 11.18 19.95 12.40
CA SER A 45 10.77 21.19 11.70
C SER A 45 9.33 21.58 12.01
N ASP A 46 8.40 20.62 11.92
CA ASP A 46 6.98 20.84 12.23
C ASP A 46 6.78 21.07 13.73
N TYR A 47 7.45 20.29 14.58
CA TYR A 47 7.45 20.53 16.03
C TYR A 47 7.95 21.93 16.40
N ASN A 48 9.00 22.41 15.71
CA ASN A 48 9.57 23.73 15.97
C ASN A 48 8.64 24.87 15.56
N SER A 49 7.72 24.63 14.63
CA SER A 49 6.76 25.60 14.13
C SER A 49 5.51 25.72 15.01
N MET A 50 5.36 24.84 16.01
CA MET A 50 4.20 24.84 16.93
C MET A 50 4.26 25.96 17.96
N VAL A 51 3.14 26.68 18.10
CA VAL A 51 2.90 27.75 19.08
C VAL A 51 1.48 27.60 19.68
N PRO A 52 1.35 27.45 21.02
CA PRO A 52 2.42 27.35 22.01
C PRO A 52 3.20 26.04 21.85
N LYS A 53 4.50 26.05 22.20
CA LYS A 53 5.36 24.88 22.01
C LYS A 53 5.01 23.77 22.99
N PRO A 54 4.59 22.56 22.53
CA PRO A 54 4.26 21.45 23.41
C PRO A 54 5.50 20.97 24.17
N ARG A 55 5.32 20.54 25.43
CA ARG A 55 6.40 19.98 26.24
C ARG A 55 6.85 18.65 25.67
N LEU A 56 8.11 18.58 25.26
CA LEU A 56 8.75 17.35 24.83
C LEU A 56 9.03 16.44 26.03
N GLN A 57 8.61 15.18 25.94
CA GLN A 57 8.79 14.16 26.97
C GLN A 57 9.86 13.13 26.55
N PRO A 58 10.68 12.63 27.48
CA PRO A 58 11.68 11.61 27.17
C PRO A 58 11.01 10.27 26.84
N THR A 59 11.59 9.49 25.93
CA THR A 59 11.16 8.13 25.61
C THR A 59 12.34 7.17 25.57
N LYS A 60 12.07 5.88 25.79
CA LYS A 60 13.01 4.77 25.58
C LYS A 60 12.70 3.99 24.29
N ASP A 61 11.68 4.41 23.55
CA ASP A 61 11.26 3.76 22.32
C ASP A 61 12.37 3.89 21.27
N ILE A 62 12.43 2.88 20.39
CA ILE A 62 13.33 2.88 19.24
C ILE A 62 12.46 2.74 18.01
N LEU A 63 12.59 3.69 17.08
CA LEU A 63 11.90 3.66 15.80
C LEU A 63 12.92 3.34 14.71
N THR A 64 12.56 2.40 13.85
CA THR A 64 13.37 1.98 12.71
C THR A 64 12.55 2.20 11.46
N SER A 65 13.15 2.82 10.44
CA SER A 65 12.52 3.00 9.15
C SER A 65 12.42 1.67 8.41
N TYR A 66 11.69 1.66 7.29
CA TYR A 66 11.58 0.48 6.43
C TYR A 66 12.94 -0.01 5.90
N SER A 67 13.92 0.88 5.72
CA SER A 67 15.27 0.51 5.26
C SER A 67 16.14 -0.13 6.35
N GLY A 68 15.64 -0.24 7.58
CA GLY A 68 16.41 -0.72 8.73
C GLY A 68 17.23 0.37 9.44
N GLU A 69 17.11 1.64 9.01
CA GLU A 69 17.79 2.76 9.63
C GLU A 69 17.08 3.18 10.93
N ARG A 70 17.86 3.37 12.00
CA ARG A 70 17.32 3.87 13.27
C ARG A 70 17.09 5.37 13.20
N LEU A 71 15.87 5.80 13.50
CA LEU A 71 15.51 7.21 13.57
C LEU A 71 16.06 7.85 14.86
N GLN A 72 16.62 9.05 14.75
CA GLN A 72 17.04 9.83 15.91
C GLN A 72 15.82 10.49 16.57
N ILE A 73 15.32 9.88 17.64
CA ILE A 73 14.17 10.38 18.41
C ILE A 73 14.66 11.39 19.46
N LEU A 74 14.06 12.58 19.46
CA LEU A 74 14.32 13.62 20.45
C LEU A 74 13.43 13.49 21.69
N GLY A 75 12.27 12.85 21.52
CA GLY A 75 11.28 12.64 22.55
C GLY A 75 9.92 12.37 21.93
N PHE A 76 8.86 12.52 22.72
CA PHE A 76 7.49 12.50 22.22
C PHE A 76 6.67 13.66 22.76
N VAL A 77 5.59 13.97 22.06
CA VAL A 77 4.56 14.93 22.47
C VAL A 77 3.19 14.28 22.34
N GLU A 78 2.25 14.68 23.20
CA GLU A 78 0.85 14.34 23.04
C GLU A 78 0.15 15.49 22.33
N LEU A 79 -0.42 15.21 21.16
CA LEU A 79 -1.13 16.21 20.37
C LEU A 79 -2.61 15.88 20.37
N ARG A 80 -3.44 16.88 20.72
CA ARG A 80 -4.88 16.82 20.51
C ARG A 80 -5.19 17.17 19.06
N ILE A 81 -5.62 16.20 18.28
CA ILE A 81 -5.84 16.32 16.84
C ILE A 81 -7.28 15.98 16.45
N CYS A 82 -7.74 16.56 15.35
CA CYS A 82 -9.01 16.19 14.72
C CYS A 82 -8.90 16.23 13.19
N TYR A 83 -9.60 15.30 12.53
CA TYR A 83 -9.79 15.31 11.08
C TYR A 83 -11.14 15.95 10.76
N LYS A 84 -11.14 17.05 9.99
CA LYS A 84 -12.34 17.83 9.68
C LYS A 84 -13.13 18.18 10.95
N GLU A 85 -14.44 17.92 10.96
CA GLU A 85 -15.36 18.10 12.09
C GLU A 85 -15.48 16.85 12.97
N GLY A 86 -14.53 15.91 12.82
CA GLY A 86 -14.50 14.68 13.61
C GLY A 86 -14.16 14.92 15.09
N GLU A 87 -14.22 13.83 15.85
CA GLU A 87 -13.89 13.82 17.27
C GLU A 87 -12.44 14.25 17.51
N LYS A 88 -12.24 15.07 18.56
CA LYS A 88 -10.91 15.48 19.02
C LYS A 88 -10.29 14.37 19.84
N GLN A 89 -9.17 13.84 19.38
CA GLN A 89 -8.48 12.74 20.04
C GLN A 89 -7.05 13.12 20.37
N VAL A 90 -6.53 12.62 21.49
CA VAL A 90 -5.13 12.84 21.90
C VAL A 90 -4.31 11.64 21.47
N HIS A 91 -3.23 11.88 20.73
CA HIS A 91 -2.31 10.84 20.25
C HIS A 91 -0.86 11.23 20.50
N GLN A 92 -0.03 10.24 20.79
CA GLN A 92 1.41 10.40 20.94
C GLN A 92 2.09 10.50 19.57
N PHE A 93 2.96 11.50 19.40
CA PHE A 93 3.83 11.68 18.25
C PHE A 93 5.28 11.70 18.71
N HIS A 94 6.12 10.84 18.13
CA HIS A 94 7.56 10.85 18.34
C HIS A 94 8.19 11.95 17.50
N VAL A 95 8.89 12.88 18.16
CA VAL A 95 9.61 13.95 17.49
C VAL A 95 10.96 13.41 17.03
N VAL A 96 11.21 13.43 15.72
CA VAL A 96 12.43 12.88 15.13
C VAL A 96 13.25 13.95 14.42
N ASN A 97 14.58 13.81 14.49
CA ASN A 97 15.50 14.61 13.71
C ASN A 97 15.69 13.99 12.32
N SER A 98 14.66 14.08 11.48
CA SER A 98 14.66 13.59 10.10
C SER A 98 13.84 14.55 9.23
N ASP A 99 14.27 14.71 7.98
CA ASP A 99 13.53 15.44 6.96
C ASP A 99 12.56 14.49 6.27
N CYS A 100 11.37 14.33 6.86
CA CYS A 100 10.31 13.50 6.34
C CYS A 100 8.97 14.22 6.47
N LYS A 101 7.92 13.75 5.78
CA LYS A 101 6.55 14.17 6.12
C LYS A 101 6.14 13.56 7.47
N PRO A 102 5.29 14.22 8.28
CA PRO A 102 4.68 13.59 9.44
C PRO A 102 3.90 12.33 9.04
N ILE A 103 3.91 11.34 9.91
CA ILE A 103 3.27 10.04 9.68
C ILE A 103 2.19 9.82 10.74
N LEU A 104 1.02 9.39 10.28
CA LEU A 104 -0.06 8.88 11.10
C LEU A 104 -0.10 7.35 11.01
N SER A 105 0.08 6.68 12.14
CA SER A 105 0.20 5.24 12.22
C SER A 105 -1.10 4.52 11.90
N ARG A 106 -1.01 3.21 11.64
CA ARG A 106 -2.15 2.31 11.48
C ARG A 106 -3.14 2.45 12.64
N LYS A 107 -2.64 2.36 13.88
CA LYS A 107 -3.47 2.39 15.09
C LYS A 107 -4.21 3.72 15.23
N THR A 108 -3.52 4.83 15.07
CA THR A 108 -4.14 6.16 15.18
C THR A 108 -5.12 6.40 14.04
N SER A 109 -4.80 5.99 12.81
CA SER A 109 -5.67 6.12 11.66
C SER A 109 -6.96 5.31 11.78
N GLN A 110 -6.91 4.10 12.38
CA GLN A 110 -8.09 3.31 12.73
C GLN A 110 -8.93 4.01 13.81
N ASN A 111 -8.29 4.48 14.89
CA ASN A 111 -8.97 5.15 16.00
C ASN A 111 -9.70 6.43 15.55
N MET A 112 -9.08 7.17 14.62
CA MET A 112 -9.66 8.36 13.99
C MET A 112 -10.65 8.03 12.85
N LYS A 113 -10.91 6.75 12.59
CA LYS A 113 -11.81 6.26 11.53
C LYS A 113 -11.44 6.75 10.12
N LEU A 114 -10.16 7.02 9.88
CA LEU A 114 -9.63 7.39 8.56
C LEU A 114 -9.46 6.17 7.65
N ILE A 115 -9.20 5.02 8.27
CA ILE A 115 -9.10 3.73 7.60
C ILE A 115 -10.00 2.72 8.29
N LYS A 116 -10.60 1.81 7.51
CA LYS A 116 -11.39 0.68 8.00
C LYS A 116 -10.83 -0.60 7.38
N PHE A 117 -10.40 -1.54 8.21
CA PHE A 117 -10.01 -2.87 7.74
C PHE A 117 -11.25 -3.75 7.69
N ILE A 118 -11.62 -4.16 6.48
CA ILE A 118 -12.70 -5.12 6.26
C ILE A 118 -12.04 -6.50 6.21
N LEU A 119 -11.90 -7.13 7.38
CA LEU A 119 -11.26 -8.44 7.53
C LEU A 119 -12.23 -9.61 7.30
N ASN A 120 -13.54 -9.32 7.24
CA ASN A 120 -14.57 -10.27 6.92
C ASN A 120 -15.63 -9.58 6.07
N VAL A 121 -15.95 -10.15 4.93
CA VAL A 121 -17.14 -9.76 4.16
C VAL A 121 -18.28 -10.57 4.76
N GLN A 122 -18.90 -10.06 5.81
CA GLN A 122 -20.21 -10.58 6.18
C GLN A 122 -21.14 -10.22 5.03
N SER A 123 -21.83 -11.22 4.49
CA SER A 123 -22.99 -11.01 3.65
C SER A 123 -24.08 -10.37 4.51
N GLU A 124 -23.95 -9.07 4.77
CA GLU A 124 -25.13 -8.23 5.02
C GLU A 124 -26.13 -8.56 3.89
N PRO A 125 -27.44 -8.70 4.17
CA PRO A 125 -28.41 -8.77 3.09
C PRO A 125 -28.13 -7.59 2.17
N ALA A 126 -27.71 -7.89 0.93
CA ALA A 126 -27.14 -6.89 0.05
C ALA A 126 -28.07 -5.67 0.02
N PRO A 127 -27.55 -4.42 0.02
CA PRO A 127 -28.37 -3.28 -0.38
C PRO A 127 -29.08 -3.69 -1.66
N THR A 128 -30.41 -3.57 -1.66
CA THR A 128 -31.33 -4.03 -2.72
C THR A 128 -30.58 -4.28 -4.03
N MET A 129 -30.39 -5.56 -4.34
CA MET A 129 -29.57 -6.04 -5.45
C MET A 129 -29.82 -5.13 -6.66
N LYS A 130 -28.79 -4.40 -7.09
CA LYS A 130 -29.00 -3.39 -8.13
C LYS A 130 -29.61 -4.07 -9.36
N PRO A 131 -30.51 -3.41 -10.11
CA PRO A 131 -31.18 -4.02 -11.25
C PRO A 131 -30.21 -4.61 -12.28
N GLU A 132 -29.05 -3.97 -12.44
CA GLU A 132 -27.94 -4.41 -13.29
C GLU A 132 -27.33 -5.75 -12.83
N THR A 133 -27.03 -5.88 -11.54
CA THR A 133 -26.51 -7.13 -10.97
C THR A 133 -27.56 -8.24 -10.99
N ALA A 134 -28.84 -7.92 -10.77
CA ALA A 134 -29.92 -8.90 -10.87
C ALA A 134 -30.06 -9.45 -12.30
N ARG A 135 -29.98 -8.58 -13.31
CA ARG A 135 -29.98 -8.99 -14.72
C ARG A 135 -28.81 -9.89 -15.08
N ILE A 136 -27.59 -9.58 -14.64
CA ILE A 136 -26.42 -10.42 -14.93
C ILE A 136 -26.55 -11.79 -14.25
N LEU A 137 -27.01 -11.84 -13.00
CA LEU A 137 -27.21 -13.10 -12.29
C LEU A 137 -28.34 -13.94 -12.89
N GLU A 138 -29.38 -13.30 -13.44
CA GLU A 138 -30.47 -13.99 -14.15
C GLU A 138 -30.02 -14.49 -15.53
N GLU A 139 -29.29 -13.67 -16.29
CA GLU A 139 -28.81 -14.00 -17.64
C GLU A 139 -27.73 -15.08 -17.64
N TYR A 140 -26.86 -15.09 -16.61
CA TYR A 140 -25.71 -15.98 -16.49
C TYR A 140 -25.77 -16.87 -15.24
N GLY A 141 -26.97 -17.22 -14.78
CA GLY A 141 -27.13 -18.02 -13.55
C GLY A 141 -26.38 -19.37 -13.59
N ASP A 142 -26.28 -19.96 -14.79
CA ASP A 142 -25.62 -21.24 -15.04
C ASP A 142 -24.10 -21.25 -14.81
N VAL A 143 -23.42 -20.10 -14.93
CA VAL A 143 -21.97 -19.99 -14.63
C VAL A 143 -21.68 -19.77 -13.14
N PHE A 144 -22.69 -19.41 -12.34
CA PHE A 144 -22.54 -19.20 -10.90
C PHE A 144 -23.02 -20.40 -10.06
N GLU A 145 -23.52 -21.46 -10.70
CA GLU A 145 -23.98 -22.67 -10.03
C GLU A 145 -23.02 -23.86 -10.21
N GLY A 146 -22.75 -24.56 -9.10
CA GLY A 146 -21.85 -25.71 -9.07
C GLY A 146 -20.37 -25.35 -9.23
N VAL A 147 -19.52 -26.37 -9.37
CA VAL A 147 -18.06 -26.18 -9.52
C VAL A 147 -17.67 -25.89 -10.99
N GLY A 148 -18.66 -25.89 -11.89
CA GLY A 148 -18.46 -26.00 -13.33
C GLY A 148 -17.86 -27.36 -13.71
N LYS A 149 -18.18 -27.84 -14.92
CA LYS A 149 -17.49 -28.99 -15.53
C LYS A 149 -17.18 -28.64 -16.97
N LEU A 150 -15.90 -28.50 -17.29
CA LEU A 150 -15.50 -28.34 -18.68
C LEU A 150 -15.95 -29.59 -19.45
N PRO A 151 -16.79 -29.47 -20.50
CA PRO A 151 -17.27 -30.62 -21.24
C PRO A 151 -16.10 -31.31 -21.96
N GLY A 152 -16.03 -32.63 -21.85
CA GLY A 152 -15.00 -33.46 -22.48
C GLY A 152 -14.23 -34.35 -21.50
N LYS A 153 -13.58 -35.39 -22.03
CA LYS A 153 -12.61 -36.20 -21.29
C LYS A 153 -11.22 -35.66 -21.59
N CYS A 154 -10.58 -35.05 -20.60
CA CYS A 154 -9.17 -34.65 -20.71
C CYS A 154 -8.29 -35.87 -20.42
N LYS A 155 -7.47 -36.28 -21.39
CA LYS A 155 -6.40 -37.25 -21.17
C LYS A 155 -5.10 -36.47 -21.03
N ILE A 156 -4.61 -36.35 -19.80
CA ILE A 156 -3.32 -35.71 -19.52
C ILE A 156 -2.23 -36.70 -19.92
N HIS A 157 -1.46 -36.36 -20.95
CA HIS A 157 -0.31 -37.14 -21.37
C HIS A 157 0.93 -36.62 -20.63
N LEU A 158 1.52 -37.47 -19.79
CA LEU A 158 2.81 -37.22 -19.17
C LEU A 158 3.89 -37.97 -19.96
N ASN A 159 5.04 -37.34 -20.14
CA ASN A 159 6.21 -38.04 -20.68
C ASN A 159 6.69 -39.08 -19.67
N GLU A 160 7.20 -40.23 -20.15
CA GLU A 160 7.82 -41.23 -19.28
C GLU A 160 8.97 -40.60 -18.48
N GLY A 161 8.94 -40.75 -17.15
CA GLY A 161 9.92 -40.16 -16.24
C GLY A 161 9.70 -38.69 -15.89
N ALA A 162 8.54 -38.10 -16.21
CA ALA A 162 8.25 -36.71 -15.85
C ALA A 162 8.33 -36.47 -14.32
N VAL A 163 9.13 -35.50 -13.91
CA VAL A 163 9.27 -35.06 -12.51
C VAL A 163 8.39 -33.83 -12.26
N PRO A 164 7.53 -33.82 -11.22
CA PRO A 164 6.73 -32.65 -10.90
C PRO A 164 7.63 -31.47 -10.50
N SER A 165 7.36 -30.29 -11.05
CA SER A 165 8.06 -29.05 -10.72
C SER A 165 7.07 -27.94 -10.37
N VAL A 166 7.36 -27.15 -9.34
CA VAL A 166 6.60 -25.92 -9.04
C VAL A 166 7.20 -24.78 -9.87
N GLN A 167 6.39 -24.17 -10.73
CA GLN A 167 6.80 -22.98 -11.49
C GLN A 167 6.36 -21.70 -10.75
N PRO A 168 7.23 -20.67 -10.67
CA PRO A 168 6.84 -19.39 -10.11
C PRO A 168 5.74 -18.71 -10.96
N PRO A 169 4.97 -17.78 -10.38
CA PRO A 169 3.97 -17.02 -11.11
C PRO A 169 4.56 -16.33 -12.35
N LYS A 170 4.00 -16.61 -13.52
CA LYS A 170 4.45 -15.99 -14.78
C LYS A 170 3.86 -14.59 -14.90
N ARG A 171 4.70 -13.61 -15.20
CA ARG A 171 4.25 -12.23 -15.51
C ARG A 171 3.47 -12.14 -16.83
N VAL A 172 3.66 -13.12 -17.72
CA VAL A 172 3.07 -13.17 -19.06
C VAL A 172 2.29 -14.47 -19.20
N PRO A 173 1.03 -14.43 -19.68
CA PRO A 173 0.27 -15.64 -19.96
C PRO A 173 1.01 -16.56 -20.93
N PHE A 174 0.96 -17.87 -20.69
CA PHE A 174 1.67 -18.87 -21.51
C PHE A 174 1.31 -18.77 -23.00
N ALA A 175 0.04 -18.56 -23.31
CA ALA A 175 -0.45 -18.39 -24.68
C ALA A 175 0.13 -17.17 -25.43
N LEU A 176 0.65 -16.18 -24.69
CA LEU A 176 1.23 -14.96 -25.25
C LEU A 176 2.77 -14.99 -25.29
N GLN A 177 3.39 -16.00 -24.69
CA GLN A 177 4.84 -16.06 -24.53
C GLN A 177 5.57 -16.06 -25.88
N GLU A 178 5.11 -16.85 -26.85
CA GLU A 178 5.69 -16.85 -28.20
C GLU A 178 5.50 -15.51 -28.93
N LYS A 179 4.31 -14.91 -28.81
CA LYS A 179 4.02 -13.62 -29.46
C LYS A 179 4.92 -12.52 -28.90
N LEU A 180 5.06 -12.48 -27.58
CA LEU A 180 5.94 -11.54 -26.92
C LEU A 180 7.40 -11.75 -27.34
N LYS A 181 7.87 -13.00 -27.38
CA LYS A 181 9.24 -13.31 -27.82
C LYS A 181 9.50 -12.80 -29.25
N LYS A 182 8.61 -13.12 -30.20
CA LYS A 182 8.75 -12.66 -31.60
C LYS A 182 8.80 -11.14 -31.71
N GLU A 183 8.02 -10.43 -30.90
CA GLU A 183 8.03 -8.97 -30.89
C GLU A 183 9.33 -8.41 -30.29
N LEU A 184 9.83 -9.01 -29.21
CA LEU A 184 11.13 -8.65 -28.63
C LEU A 184 12.27 -8.88 -29.64
N ASP A 185 12.32 -10.05 -30.28
CA ASP A 185 13.31 -10.37 -31.32
C ASP A 185 13.24 -9.35 -32.48
N ARG A 186 12.02 -8.97 -32.89
CA ARG A 186 11.80 -7.98 -33.95
C ARG A 186 12.33 -6.59 -33.56
N LEU A 187 12.05 -6.16 -32.33
CA LEU A 187 12.50 -4.86 -31.82
C LEU A 187 14.03 -4.81 -31.65
N GLU A 188 14.64 -5.94 -31.30
CA GLU A 188 16.09 -6.08 -31.21
C GLU A 188 16.76 -5.99 -32.58
N VAL A 189 16.24 -6.70 -33.59
CA VAL A 189 16.71 -6.61 -34.98
C VAL A 189 16.58 -5.19 -35.54
N MET A 190 15.56 -4.45 -35.12
CA MET A 190 15.38 -3.05 -35.50
C MET A 190 16.30 -2.08 -34.74
N GLY A 191 17.07 -2.54 -33.76
CA GLY A 191 17.93 -1.72 -32.92
C GLY A 191 17.14 -0.76 -32.01
N ILE A 192 15.86 -1.04 -31.75
CA ILE A 192 15.03 -0.24 -30.82
C ILE A 192 15.34 -0.62 -29.38
N ILE A 193 15.62 -1.90 -29.15
CA ILE A 193 16.05 -2.44 -27.87
C ILE A 193 17.33 -3.26 -28.09
N GLU A 194 18.10 -3.46 -27.03
CA GLU A 194 19.28 -4.32 -27.01
C GLU A 194 19.20 -5.23 -25.78
N ASP A 195 19.67 -6.47 -25.91
CA ASP A 195 19.79 -7.36 -24.77
C ASP A 195 20.94 -6.88 -23.85
N ASN A 196 20.58 -6.33 -22.69
CA ASN A 196 21.52 -5.83 -21.70
C ASN A 196 22.06 -6.93 -20.77
N TYR A 197 21.83 -8.21 -21.09
CA TYR A 197 22.37 -9.34 -20.36
C TYR A 197 23.55 -9.99 -21.11
N THR A 198 24.67 -9.27 -21.20
CA THR A 198 25.98 -9.89 -21.47
C THR A 198 26.93 -9.58 -20.32
N ASN A 199 27.41 -10.61 -19.64
CA ASN A 199 28.63 -10.57 -18.81
C ASN A 199 29.84 -10.43 -19.72
#